data_AF-A0A7V4F102-F1
#
_entry.id   AF-A0A7V4F102-F1
#
_cell.length_a   1.000
_cell.length_b   1.000
_cell.length_c   1.000
_cell.angle_alpha   90.00
_cell.angle_beta   90.00
_cell.angle_gamma   90.00
#
_symmetry.space_group_name_H-M   'P 1'
#
loop_
_entity.id
_entity.type
_entity.pdbx_description
1 polymer ?
#
loop_
_entity_poly.entity_id
_entity_poly.type
_entity_poly.pdbx_seq_one_letter_code
_entity_poly.pdbx_strand_id
1 'polypeptide(L)'
;QKQKLSIKPTASGLYYMRLVQGNGKKVKQGDTVVVDYEGRFLDGKFFDSTIKRRESFQFVYGTEWQVIKGLEEAIGMMEEHEKALIIVPSELAFGPTGSSTGIIPPYCSLIFEVELKKIN
;
A
#
# COMPACT_ATOMS: atom_id res chain seq x y z
N GLN A 1 -19.77 14.94 -2.41
CA GLN A 1 -19.58 15.07 -0.95
C GLN A 1 -18.08 14.87 -0.67
N LYS A 2 -17.37 15.85 -0.10
CA LYS A 2 -15.99 15.65 0.37
C LYS A 2 -16.09 14.87 1.68
N GLN A 3 -15.88 13.55 1.64
CA GLN A 3 -15.78 12.77 2.87
C GLN A 3 -14.58 13.30 3.66
N LYS A 4 -14.86 13.87 4.83
CA LYS A 4 -13.83 14.32 5.76
C LYS A 4 -13.20 13.05 6.32
N LEU A 5 -11.99 12.70 5.90
CA LEU A 5 -11.26 11.58 6.50
C LEU A 5 -11.12 11.87 8.01
N SER A 6 -11.87 11.15 8.84
CA SER A 6 -11.77 11.19 10.30
C SER A 6 -10.69 10.24 10.81
N ILE A 7 -9.70 9.95 9.98
CA ILE A 7 -8.68 8.93 10.21
C ILE A 7 -7.42 9.65 10.67
N LYS A 8 -6.92 9.23 11.82
CA LYS A 8 -5.63 9.68 12.35
C LYS A 8 -4.50 8.87 11.69
N PRO A 9 -3.35 9.48 11.44
CA PRO A 9 -2.19 8.74 10.96
C PRO A 9 -1.70 7.75 12.03
N THR A 10 -1.01 6.70 11.60
CA THR A 10 -0.22 5.83 12.46
C THR A 10 0.97 6.60 13.03
N ALA A 11 1.74 5.98 13.92
CA ALA A 11 2.94 6.59 14.50
C ALA A 11 3.99 6.97 13.45
N SER A 12 4.01 6.31 12.29
CA SER A 12 4.92 6.60 11.18
C SER A 12 4.41 7.70 10.24
N GLY A 13 3.16 8.15 10.41
CA GLY A 13 2.52 9.12 9.52
C GLY A 13 1.68 8.50 8.40
N LEU A 14 1.62 7.16 8.28
CA LEU A 14 0.77 6.46 7.32
C LEU A 14 -0.70 6.68 7.67
N TYR A 15 -1.53 7.03 6.68
CA TYR A 15 -2.98 6.97 6.86
C TYR A 15 -3.48 5.63 6.35
N TYR A 16 -4.25 4.93 7.19
CA TYR A 16 -4.82 3.63 6.86
C TYR A 16 -6.34 3.70 6.94
N MET A 17 -7.01 3.47 5.81
CA MET A 17 -8.46 3.41 5.74
C MET A 17 -8.91 2.05 5.22
N ARG A 18 -9.45 1.22 6.10
CA ARG A 18 -10.12 -0.01 5.71
C ARG A 18 -11.37 0.31 4.89
N LEU A 19 -11.41 -0.16 3.65
CA LEU A 19 -12.56 -0.04 2.74
C LEU A 19 -13.48 -1.25 2.85
N VAL A 20 -12.88 -2.45 2.90
CA VAL A 20 -13.58 -3.73 3.06
C VAL A 20 -12.85 -4.50 4.15
N GLN A 21 -13.59 -5.01 5.13
CA GLN A 21 -13.03 -5.85 6.18
C GLN A 21 -12.63 -7.22 5.64
N GLY A 22 -11.42 -7.67 5.97
CA GLY A 22 -10.98 -9.03 5.70
C GLY A 22 -11.72 -10.05 6.56
N ASN A 23 -11.62 -11.31 6.18
CA ASN A 23 -12.29 -12.40 6.91
C ASN A 23 -11.40 -13.65 7.04
N GLY A 24 -10.13 -13.57 6.64
CA GLY A 24 -9.19 -14.67 6.72
C GLY A 24 -8.06 -14.41 7.71
N LYS A 25 -6.90 -14.97 7.41
CA LYS A 25 -5.74 -14.91 8.32
C LYS A 25 -5.16 -13.50 8.38
N LYS A 26 -4.54 -13.16 9.50
CA LYS A 26 -3.71 -11.96 9.62
C LYS A 26 -2.30 -12.26 9.10
N VAL A 27 -1.69 -11.30 8.40
CA VAL A 27 -0.33 -11.39 7.87
C VAL A 27 0.69 -11.56 8.99
N LYS A 28 1.65 -12.47 8.81
CA LYS A 28 2.78 -12.72 9.70
C LYS A 28 4.11 -12.76 8.93
N GLN A 29 5.20 -12.46 9.63
CA GLN A 29 6.54 -12.53 9.06
C GLN A 29 6.83 -13.93 8.49
N GLY A 30 7.31 -13.97 7.24
CA GLY A 30 7.57 -15.19 6.48
C GLY A 30 6.39 -15.67 5.64
N ASP A 31 5.19 -15.12 5.82
CA ASP A 31 4.05 -15.46 4.97
C ASP A 31 4.26 -14.97 3.55
N THR A 32 3.80 -15.75 2.57
CA THR A 32 3.81 -15.30 1.18
C THR A 32 2.47 -14.67 0.83
N VAL A 33 2.45 -13.34 0.72
CA VAL A 33 1.24 -12.56 0.48
C VAL A 33 1.05 -12.29 -1.00
N VAL A 34 -0.20 -12.37 -1.45
CA VAL A 34 -0.61 -11.98 -2.81
C VAL A 34 -1.50 -10.76 -2.69
N VAL A 35 -1.07 -9.66 -3.29
CA VAL A 35 -1.77 -8.38 -3.22
C VAL A 35 -2.09 -7.86 -4.61
N ASP A 36 -3.27 -7.26 -4.73
CA ASP A 36 -3.57 -6.37 -5.83
C ASP A 36 -3.53 -4.93 -5.34
N TYR A 37 -3.01 -4.03 -6.15
CA TYR A 37 -3.01 -2.62 -5.82
C TYR A 37 -3.24 -1.71 -7.02
N GLU A 38 -3.65 -0.48 -6.71
CA GLU A 38 -3.63 0.66 -7.61
C GLU A 38 -2.98 1.86 -6.91
N GLY A 39 -1.89 2.36 -7.49
CA GLY A 39 -1.14 3.52 -7.05
C GLY A 39 -1.53 4.78 -7.82
N ARG A 40 -1.81 5.84 -7.08
CA ARG A 40 -2.18 7.17 -7.58
C ARG A 40 -1.43 8.26 -6.84
N PHE A 41 -1.15 9.36 -7.52
CA PHE A 41 -0.67 10.60 -6.90
C PHE A 41 -1.81 11.29 -6.14
N LEU A 42 -1.48 12.25 -5.27
CA LEU A 42 -2.47 13.03 -4.51
C LEU A 42 -3.45 13.83 -5.39
N ASP A 43 -3.05 14.16 -6.62
CA ASP A 43 -3.91 14.81 -7.63
C ASP A 43 -4.88 13.83 -8.33
N GLY A 44 -4.82 12.54 -7.97
CA GLY A 44 -5.64 11.46 -8.54
C GLY A 44 -5.04 10.81 -9.79
N LYS A 45 -3.92 11.31 -10.32
CA LYS A 45 -3.25 10.75 -11.49
C LYS A 45 -2.70 9.36 -11.17
N PHE A 46 -3.03 8.41 -12.03
CA PHE A 46 -2.56 7.03 -11.95
C PHE A 46 -1.07 6.92 -12.30
N PHE A 47 -0.33 6.06 -11.59
CA PHE A 47 1.05 5.72 -11.99
C PHE A 47 1.31 4.21 -12.09
N ASP A 48 0.68 3.36 -11.27
CA ASP A 48 0.87 1.91 -11.37
C ASP A 48 -0.33 1.09 -10.86
N SER A 49 -0.58 -0.10 -11.41
CA SER A 49 -1.58 -1.05 -10.93
C SER A 49 -1.32 -2.48 -11.40
N THR A 50 -1.42 -3.42 -10.46
CA THR A 50 -1.44 -4.87 -10.76
C THR A 50 -2.70 -5.28 -11.51
N ILE A 51 -3.84 -4.71 -11.15
CA ILE A 51 -5.16 -4.98 -11.75
C ILE A 51 -5.14 -4.65 -13.25
N LYS A 52 -4.57 -3.49 -13.63
CA LYS A 52 -4.43 -3.12 -15.04
C LYS A 52 -3.46 -4.01 -15.81
N ARG A 53 -2.38 -4.45 -15.15
CA ARG A 53 -1.40 -5.39 -15.72
C ARG A 53 -1.91 -6.84 -15.74
N ARG A 54 -3.02 -7.13 -15.04
CA ARG A 54 -3.56 -8.49 -14.82
C ARG A 54 -2.54 -9.45 -14.19
N GLU A 55 -1.68 -8.89 -13.35
CA GLU A 55 -0.58 -9.61 -12.71
C GLU A 55 -0.51 -9.16 -11.25
N SER A 56 -1.01 -10.02 -10.36
CA SER A 56 -0.98 -9.76 -8.91
C SER A 56 0.47 -9.76 -8.42
N PHE A 57 0.74 -8.91 -7.43
CA PHE A 57 2.06 -8.80 -6.85
C PHE A 57 2.18 -9.78 -5.68
N GLN A 58 3.24 -10.60 -5.70
CA GLN A 58 3.51 -11.59 -4.66
C GLN A 58 4.88 -11.34 -4.06
N PHE A 59 4.95 -11.35 -2.73
CA PHE A 59 6.20 -11.18 -2.01
C PHE A 59 6.14 -11.86 -0.64
N VAL A 60 7.29 -12.00 0.03
CA VAL A 60 7.39 -12.64 1.34
C VAL A 60 7.43 -11.55 2.40
N TYR A 61 6.38 -11.47 3.21
CA TYR A 61 6.22 -10.41 4.20
C TYR A 61 7.34 -10.47 5.26
N GLY A 62 7.91 -9.31 5.57
CA GLY A 62 9.08 -9.16 6.44
C GLY A 62 10.43 -9.37 5.75
N THR A 63 10.47 -9.53 4.42
CA THR A 63 11.72 -9.53 3.65
C THR A 63 12.10 -8.09 3.30
N GLU A 64 13.30 -7.68 3.68
CA GLU A 64 13.75 -6.31 3.45
C GLU A 64 13.79 -5.97 1.95
N TRP A 65 13.48 -4.71 1.62
CA TRP A 65 13.62 -4.11 0.28
C TRP A 65 12.72 -4.67 -0.83
N GLN A 66 11.76 -5.55 -0.54
CA GLN A 66 10.81 -6.04 -1.54
C GLN A 66 9.71 -5.01 -1.86
N VAL A 67 9.30 -4.22 -0.87
CA VAL A 67 8.29 -3.16 -1.00
C VAL A 67 8.72 -1.90 -0.25
N ILE A 68 8.07 -0.78 -0.54
CA ILE A 68 8.25 0.45 0.24
C ILE A 68 7.72 0.26 1.67
N LYS A 69 8.34 0.97 2.63
CA LYS A 69 8.04 0.83 4.07
C LYS A 69 6.56 1.05 4.39
N GLY A 70 5.89 1.98 3.70
CA GLY A 70 4.47 2.25 3.90
C GLY A 70 3.55 1.13 3.43
N LEU A 71 3.92 0.40 2.36
CA LEU A 71 3.18 -0.79 1.94
C LEU A 71 3.42 -1.95 2.90
N GLU A 72 4.67 -2.15 3.35
CA GLU A 72 5.00 -3.16 4.36
C GLU A 72 4.16 -2.94 5.64
N GLU A 73 4.17 -1.71 6.17
CA GLU A 73 3.40 -1.36 7.37
C GLU A 73 1.89 -1.58 7.16
N ALA A 74 1.34 -1.13 6.03
CA ALA A 74 -0.08 -1.31 5.72
C ALA A 74 -0.47 -2.79 5.64
N ILE A 75 0.30 -3.60 4.91
CA ILE A 75 0.01 -5.03 4.70
C ILE A 75 0.13 -5.80 6.02
N GLY A 76 1.05 -5.40 6.90
CA GLY A 76 1.14 -5.96 8.26
C GLY A 76 -0.09 -5.71 9.14
N MET A 77 -0.91 -4.71 8.80
CA MET A 77 -2.18 -4.41 9.48
C MET A 77 -3.38 -5.14 8.85
N MET A 78 -3.24 -5.68 7.64
CA MET A 78 -4.31 -6.29 6.88
C MET A 78 -4.62 -7.74 7.29
N GLU A 79 -5.87 -8.13 7.04
CA GLU A 79 -6.33 -9.52 7.02
C GLU A 79 -6.56 -10.00 5.59
N GLU A 80 -6.49 -11.30 5.35
CA GLU A 80 -6.80 -11.89 4.06
C GLU A 80 -8.22 -11.50 3.61
N HIS A 81 -8.33 -11.15 2.33
CA HIS A 81 -9.50 -10.54 1.68
C HIS A 81 -9.84 -9.11 2.11
N GLU A 82 -9.00 -8.46 2.94
CA GLU A 82 -9.15 -7.05 3.29
C GLU A 82 -8.81 -6.15 2.09
N LYS A 83 -9.55 -5.05 1.97
CA LYS A 83 -9.25 -3.96 1.06
C LYS A 83 -9.08 -2.66 1.82
N ALA A 84 -8.00 -1.94 1.58
CA ALA A 84 -7.68 -0.69 2.26
C ALA A 84 -7.21 0.38 1.28
N LEU A 85 -7.52 1.64 1.59
CA LEU A 85 -6.91 2.81 0.98
C LEU A 85 -5.89 3.37 1.97
N ILE A 86 -4.67 3.53 1.51
CA ILE A 86 -3.58 4.07 2.31
C ILE A 86 -3.01 5.33 1.67
N ILE A 87 -2.63 6.29 2.50
CA ILE A 87 -1.88 7.48 2.07
C ILE A 87 -0.51 7.38 2.68
N VAL A 88 0.49 7.23 1.82
CA VAL A 88 1.88 6.98 2.18
C VAL A 88 2.65 8.29 2.04
N PRO A 89 3.13 8.89 3.15
CA PRO A 89 4.07 10.00 3.11
C PRO A 89 5.33 9.63 2.33
N SER A 90 5.99 10.62 1.74
CA SER A 90 7.18 10.37 0.91
C SER A 90 8.26 9.59 1.63
N GLU A 91 8.48 9.84 2.93
CA GLU A 91 9.50 9.14 3.75
C GLU A 91 9.25 7.63 3.88
N LEU A 92 7.98 7.21 3.82
CA LEU A 92 7.59 5.79 3.81
C LEU A 92 7.45 5.23 2.39
N ALA A 93 7.65 6.06 1.36
CA ALA A 93 7.62 5.71 -0.05
C ALA A 93 9.02 5.83 -0.67
N PHE A 94 9.24 6.84 -1.52
CA PHE A 94 10.47 7.02 -2.31
C PHE A 94 11.35 8.19 -1.84
N GLY A 95 10.95 8.85 -0.76
CA GLY A 95 11.75 9.85 -0.05
C GLY A 95 12.23 11.02 -0.94
N PRO A 96 13.41 11.58 -0.63
CA PRO A 96 13.96 12.74 -1.34
C PRO A 96 14.48 12.41 -2.75
N THR A 97 14.65 11.13 -3.08
CA THR A 97 15.22 10.71 -4.37
C THR A 97 14.15 10.45 -5.42
N GLY A 98 12.93 10.10 -5.03
CA GLY A 98 11.92 9.61 -5.97
C GLY A 98 12.20 8.19 -6.45
N SER A 99 11.41 7.70 -7.41
CA SER A 99 11.64 6.36 -7.98
C SER A 99 12.83 6.37 -8.94
N SER A 100 13.55 5.25 -8.98
CA SER A 100 14.67 5.05 -9.93
C SER A 100 14.26 5.17 -11.39
N THR A 101 13.00 4.89 -11.69
CA THR A 101 12.39 5.03 -13.03
C THR A 101 12.07 6.47 -13.41
N GLY A 102 12.13 7.43 -12.47
CA GLY A 102 11.74 8.82 -12.66
C GLY A 102 10.23 9.07 -12.73
N ILE A 103 9.40 8.02 -12.61
CA ILE A 103 7.93 8.14 -12.62
C ILE A 103 7.44 8.88 -11.38
N ILE A 104 8.04 8.61 -10.22
CA ILE A 104 7.64 9.19 -8.93
C ILE A 104 8.67 10.26 -8.54
N PRO A 105 8.28 11.54 -8.47
CA PRO A 105 9.18 12.63 -8.10
C PRO A 105 9.69 12.53 -6.64
N PRO A 106 10.80 13.23 -6.32
CA PRO A 106 11.21 13.54 -4.96
C PRO A 106 10.08 14.07 -4.07
N TYR A 107 10.08 13.69 -2.79
CA TYR A 107 9.16 14.17 -1.75
C TYR A 107 7.68 14.00 -2.09
N CYS A 108 7.36 13.04 -2.96
CA CYS A 108 5.99 12.78 -3.38
C CYS A 108 5.28 11.83 -2.42
N SER A 109 4.14 12.26 -1.90
CA SER A 109 3.21 11.38 -1.17
C SER A 109 2.30 10.66 -2.14
N LEU A 110 1.95 9.41 -1.83
CA LEU A 110 1.25 8.52 -2.73
C LEU A 110 -0.01 7.96 -2.07
N ILE A 111 -1.01 7.64 -2.89
CA ILE A 111 -2.21 6.93 -2.48
C ILE A 111 -2.15 5.54 -3.09
N PHE A 112 -2.37 4.52 -2.26
CA PHE A 112 -2.54 3.16 -2.75
C PHE A 112 -3.89 2.62 -2.29
N GLU A 113 -4.64 2.05 -3.22
CA GLU A 113 -5.73 1.13 -2.89
C GLU A 113 -5.19 -0.28 -2.99
N VAL A 114 -5.14 -1.00 -1.87
CA VAL A 114 -4.53 -2.32 -1.74
C VAL A 114 -5.59 -3.33 -1.34
N GLU A 115 -5.60 -4.49 -1.99
CA GLU A 115 -6.42 -5.63 -1.65
C GLU A 115 -5.52 -6.83 -1.37
N LEU A 116 -5.61 -7.39 -0.17
CA LEU A 116 -4.88 -8.59 0.19
C LEU A 116 -5.67 -9.81 -0.30
N LYS A 117 -5.26 -10.36 -1.45
CA LYS A 117 -5.98 -11.46 -2.12
C LYS A 117 -5.88 -12.77 -1.36
N LYS A 118 -4.67 -13.10 -0.91
CA LYS A 118 -4.36 -14.40 -0.32
C LYS A 118 -3.11 -14.36 0.54
N ILE A 119 -3.07 -15.20 1.57
CA ILE A 119 -1.88 -15.52 2.35
C ILE A 119 -1.57 -17.02 2.17
N ASN A 120 -0.38 -17.35 1.66
CA ASN A 120 0.07 -18.74 1.46
C ASN A 120 1.04 -19.17 2.56
#